data_AF-M2N2S0-F1
#
_entry.id   AF-M2N2S0-F1
#
_cell.length_a   1.000
_cell.length_b   1.000
_cell.length_c   1.000
_cell.angle_alpha   90.00
_cell.angle_beta   90.00
_cell.angle_gamma   90.00
#
_symmetry.space_group_name_H-M   'P 1'
#
loop_
_entity.id
_entity.type
_entity.pdbx_description
1 polymer ?
#
loop_
_entity_poly.entity_id
_entity_poly.type
_entity_poly.pdbx_seq_one_letter_code
_entity_poly.pdbx_strand_id
1 'polypeptide(L)'
;WEPLAVRLMPPTPIVELPSAKTISFSWEFLQDHLKGEHWSPAFYFVASGSGKLGSTKAYWMLEGEYEPFVPSAPGQHGAKMTPFFNGTYSERGQAPTEEDYKNTPVFIRRQGEAGYVYFGQYSQLRYSDKLDFDRVMETVPQKVREYWADLLTEPDRPEWITKALMEHYWPKPTYLGPIPTDSTVNTPTSEAPVNNANGVVLEKGVKKALEEHALELKVWEKDARMKVSKLTKQAVLKSFEGADADELPGLRLWWEYLQYVGYDQAFYEELV
;
A
#
# COMPACT_ATOMS: atom_id res chain seq x y z
N TRP A 1 0.79 -24.18 -0.97
CA TRP A 1 1.14 -23.36 -2.15
C TRP A 1 1.87 -22.13 -1.66
N GLU A 2 2.84 -21.60 -2.41
CA GLU A 2 3.64 -20.42 -2.05
C GLU A 2 3.93 -19.60 -3.32
N PRO A 3 3.92 -18.25 -3.26
CA PRO A 3 4.22 -17.42 -4.42
C PRO A 3 5.58 -17.75 -5.03
N LEU A 4 5.68 -17.73 -6.36
CA LEU A 4 6.91 -18.05 -7.07
C LEU A 4 8.08 -17.14 -6.65
N ALA A 5 7.84 -15.86 -6.44
CA ALA A 5 8.88 -14.93 -6.03
C ALA A 5 9.51 -15.31 -4.67
N VAL A 6 8.71 -15.79 -3.71
CA VAL A 6 9.22 -16.25 -2.40
C VAL A 6 10.08 -17.50 -2.57
N ARG A 7 9.64 -18.46 -3.40
CA ARG A 7 10.41 -19.68 -3.72
C ARG A 7 11.74 -19.42 -4.44
N LEU A 8 11.85 -18.28 -5.12
CA LEU A 8 13.05 -17.86 -5.84
C LEU A 8 13.95 -16.92 -5.01
N MET A 9 13.58 -16.60 -3.77
CA MET A 9 14.43 -15.81 -2.88
C MET A 9 15.74 -16.54 -2.56
N PRO A 10 16.83 -15.80 -2.30
CA PRO A 10 18.09 -16.39 -1.92
C PRO A 10 17.94 -17.21 -0.63
N PRO A 11 18.80 -18.21 -0.37
CA PRO A 11 18.79 -18.92 0.91
C PRO A 11 18.87 -17.96 2.09
N THR A 12 18.09 -18.26 3.12
CA THR A 12 18.05 -17.47 4.36
C THR A 12 19.40 -17.56 5.08
N PRO A 13 19.92 -16.46 5.65
CA PRO A 13 21.16 -16.50 6.42
C PRO A 13 21.04 -17.47 7.60
N ILE A 14 22.13 -18.19 7.89
CA ILE A 14 22.23 -19.06 9.07
C ILE A 14 22.41 -18.15 10.28
N VAL A 15 21.38 -18.05 11.11
CA VAL A 15 21.40 -17.26 12.36
C VAL A 15 21.01 -18.18 13.49
N GLU A 16 21.74 -18.12 14.60
CA GLU A 16 21.33 -18.78 15.84
C GLU A 16 20.11 -18.06 16.39
N LEU A 17 18.94 -18.64 16.15
CA LEU A 17 17.70 -18.16 16.77
C LEU A 17 17.76 -18.46 18.27
N PRO A 18 17.20 -17.58 19.13
CA PRO A 18 17.15 -17.83 20.57
C PRO A 18 16.53 -19.21 20.85
N SER A 19 17.25 -20.06 21.58
CA SER A 19 16.77 -21.38 22.01
C SER A 19 15.70 -21.32 23.10
N ALA A 20 15.52 -20.13 23.70
CA ALA A 20 14.50 -19.84 24.69
C ALA A 20 13.12 -19.68 24.05
N LYS A 21 12.05 -19.97 24.82
CA LYS A 21 10.67 -19.66 24.41
C LYS A 21 10.59 -18.20 23.97
N THR A 22 10.26 -17.97 22.71
CA THR A 22 10.02 -16.62 22.18
C THR A 22 8.87 -16.00 22.96
N ILE A 23 9.06 -14.77 23.44
CA ILE A 23 8.06 -14.04 24.21
C ILE A 23 7.05 -13.43 23.23
N SER A 24 5.77 -13.44 23.60
CA SER A 24 4.71 -12.76 22.87
C SER A 24 4.48 -11.37 23.45
N PHE A 25 4.38 -10.37 22.59
CA PHE A 25 4.11 -8.97 22.92
C PHE A 25 2.65 -8.62 22.64
N SER A 26 2.00 -7.81 23.48
CA SER A 26 0.66 -7.30 23.17
C SER A 26 0.71 -6.22 22.10
N TRP A 27 -0.43 -5.91 21.49
CA TRP A 27 -0.52 -4.81 20.53
C TRP A 27 -0.16 -3.47 21.19
N GLU A 28 -0.71 -3.21 22.37
CA GLU A 28 -0.49 -2.00 23.15
C GLU A 28 0.98 -1.84 23.52
N PHE A 29 1.64 -2.93 23.93
CA PHE A 29 3.07 -2.91 24.24
C PHE A 29 3.89 -2.45 23.04
N LEU A 30 3.68 -3.05 21.86
CA LEU A 30 4.43 -2.70 20.66
C LEU A 30 4.17 -1.25 20.24
N GLN A 31 2.92 -0.81 20.26
CA GLN A 31 2.57 0.58 19.98
C GLN A 31 3.19 1.56 20.98
N ASP A 32 3.26 1.21 22.27
CA ASP A 32 3.79 2.10 23.29
C ASP A 32 5.32 2.24 23.27
N HIS A 33 6.03 1.17 22.86
CA HIS A 33 7.49 1.13 22.86
C HIS A 33 8.08 1.53 21.50
N LEU A 34 7.51 1.02 20.39
CA LEU A 34 8.00 1.32 19.05
C LEU A 34 7.41 2.61 18.48
N LYS A 35 6.23 3.04 18.98
CA LYS A 35 5.46 4.17 18.44
C LYS A 35 5.15 3.96 16.96
N GLY A 36 4.95 5.02 16.19
CA GLY A 36 4.66 4.95 14.78
C GLY A 36 3.17 5.02 14.43
N GLU A 37 2.91 5.53 13.24
CA GLU A 37 1.58 5.71 12.69
C GLU A 37 1.28 4.60 11.69
N HIS A 38 0.05 4.11 11.70
CA HIS A 38 -0.42 3.13 10.73
C HIS A 38 -0.42 3.73 9.32
N TRP A 39 0.54 3.33 8.49
CA TRP A 39 0.76 3.93 7.18
C TRP A 39 0.06 3.15 6.06
N SER A 40 0.28 1.84 6.03
CA SER A 40 -0.36 0.92 5.10
C SER A 40 -0.74 -0.35 5.87
N PRO A 41 -1.56 -1.25 5.32
CA PRO A 41 -2.05 -2.39 6.08
C PRO A 41 -0.91 -3.17 6.71
N ALA A 42 -0.97 -3.28 8.04
CA ALA A 42 0.03 -3.93 8.90
C ALA A 42 1.41 -3.25 8.97
N PHE A 43 1.64 -2.11 8.31
CA PHE A 43 2.89 -1.34 8.34
C PHE A 43 2.74 -0.09 9.21
N TYR A 44 3.66 0.07 10.15
CA TYR A 44 3.72 1.22 11.04
C TYR A 44 4.99 2.00 10.77
N PHE A 45 4.85 3.28 10.42
CA PHE A 45 5.97 4.17 10.13
C PHE A 45 6.24 5.08 11.32
N VAL A 46 7.49 5.09 11.79
CA VAL A 46 7.94 5.90 12.92
C VAL A 46 8.56 7.18 12.38
N ALA A 47 7.76 8.25 12.34
CA ALA A 47 8.25 9.58 11.96
C ALA A 47 9.45 9.97 12.84
N SER A 48 10.44 10.64 12.23
CA SER A 48 11.72 10.94 12.88
C SER A 48 11.54 11.63 14.23
N GLY A 49 12.12 11.05 15.30
CA GLY A 49 12.09 11.60 16.67
C GLY A 49 10.93 11.14 17.55
N SER A 50 10.08 10.21 17.09
CA SER A 50 8.92 9.72 17.86
C SER A 50 9.13 8.39 18.59
N GLY A 51 10.07 7.54 18.16
CA GLY A 51 10.32 6.22 18.76
C GLY A 51 11.09 6.28 20.08
N LYS A 52 10.81 5.34 21.00
CA LYS A 52 11.55 5.18 22.27
C LYS A 52 12.66 4.13 22.21
N LEU A 53 12.56 3.18 21.27
CA LEU A 53 13.40 1.99 21.20
C LEU A 53 14.14 1.90 19.86
N GLY A 54 15.46 1.80 19.90
CA GLY A 54 16.33 1.69 18.73
C GLY A 54 16.19 2.82 17.70
N SER A 55 16.94 2.70 16.60
CA SER A 55 16.81 3.55 15.41
C SER A 55 15.74 3.04 14.44
N THR A 56 14.80 2.22 14.90
CA THR A 56 13.79 1.57 14.06
C THR A 56 12.83 2.63 13.50
N LYS A 57 12.83 2.76 12.18
CA LYS A 57 12.00 3.75 11.46
C LYS A 57 10.65 3.22 11.01
N ALA A 58 10.46 1.90 11.04
CA ALA A 58 9.20 1.27 10.72
C ALA A 58 9.17 -0.16 11.27
N TYR A 59 8.00 -0.76 11.37
CA TYR A 59 7.84 -2.18 11.69
C TYR A 59 6.53 -2.73 11.12
N TRP A 60 6.46 -4.05 11.00
CA TRP A 60 5.27 -4.76 10.55
C TRP A 60 4.59 -5.49 11.72
N MET A 61 3.26 -5.41 11.79
CA MET A 61 2.45 -6.22 12.70
C MET A 61 1.41 -7.01 11.90
N LEU A 62 1.73 -8.28 11.63
CA LEU A 62 0.96 -9.14 10.74
C LEU A 62 -0.01 -10.04 11.52
N GLU A 63 -1.22 -10.17 10.98
CA GLU A 63 -2.24 -11.11 11.47
C GLU A 63 -2.16 -12.41 10.69
N GLY A 64 -1.47 -13.41 11.23
CA GLY A 64 -1.26 -14.71 10.56
C GLY A 64 -2.56 -15.46 10.27
N GLU A 65 -3.66 -15.13 10.95
CA GLU A 65 -4.99 -15.67 10.63
C GLU A 65 -5.51 -15.23 9.25
N TYR A 66 -5.21 -14.00 8.83
CA TYR A 66 -5.67 -13.41 7.55
C TYR A 66 -4.56 -13.32 6.50
N GLU A 67 -3.34 -13.69 6.87
CA GLU A 67 -2.16 -13.64 6.02
C GLU A 67 -1.53 -15.04 5.86
N PRO A 68 -2.15 -15.94 5.07
CA PRO A 68 -1.78 -17.36 5.00
C PRO A 68 -0.39 -17.66 4.40
N PHE A 69 0.29 -16.67 3.85
CA PHE A 69 1.59 -16.82 3.17
C PHE A 69 2.74 -16.13 3.91
N VAL A 70 2.52 -15.63 5.12
CA VAL A 70 3.58 -15.08 5.96
C VAL A 70 4.51 -16.20 6.44
N PRO A 71 5.74 -15.86 6.86
CA PRO A 71 6.69 -16.85 7.37
C PRO A 71 6.06 -17.74 8.44
N SER A 72 6.20 -19.07 8.28
CA SER A 72 5.64 -20.03 9.24
C SER A 72 6.50 -20.24 10.48
N ALA A 73 7.74 -19.73 10.46
CA ALA A 73 8.67 -19.67 11.58
C ALA A 73 9.67 -18.50 11.35
N PRO A 74 10.29 -17.97 12.42
CA PRO A 74 11.41 -17.04 12.27
C PRO A 74 12.50 -17.64 11.37
N GLY A 75 13.13 -16.79 10.56
CA GLY A 75 14.15 -17.24 9.61
C GLY A 75 13.65 -17.74 8.26
N GLN A 76 12.34 -17.67 7.98
CA GLN A 76 11.77 -18.03 6.68
C GLN A 76 11.34 -16.79 5.91
N HIS A 77 11.34 -16.88 4.58
CA HIS A 77 10.68 -15.87 3.74
C HIS A 77 9.15 -16.02 3.79
N GLY A 78 8.44 -15.03 3.26
CA GLY A 78 7.00 -15.10 3.08
C GLY A 78 6.46 -13.95 2.24
N ALA A 79 5.14 -13.81 2.26
CA ALA A 79 4.43 -12.71 1.65
C ALA A 79 3.16 -12.39 2.43
N LYS A 80 2.77 -11.12 2.46
CA LYS A 80 1.43 -10.68 2.85
C LYS A 80 0.63 -10.26 1.62
N MET A 81 -0.66 -10.03 1.79
CA MET A 81 -1.53 -9.51 0.76
C MET A 81 -2.04 -8.12 1.10
N THR A 82 -2.31 -7.31 0.08
CA THR A 82 -3.04 -6.05 0.24
C THR A 82 -3.91 -5.76 -0.97
N PRO A 83 -5.08 -5.13 -0.84
CA PRO A 83 -5.86 -4.67 -1.99
C PRO A 83 -5.25 -3.40 -2.62
N PHE A 84 -4.63 -2.53 -1.81
CA PHE A 84 -4.15 -1.22 -2.23
C PHE A 84 -2.84 -0.82 -1.54
N PHE A 85 -2.09 0.07 -2.18
CA PHE A 85 -0.90 0.70 -1.62
C PHE A 85 -1.22 2.15 -1.25
N ASN A 86 -0.71 2.59 -0.09
CA ASN A 86 -0.82 4.00 0.28
C ASN A 86 0.18 4.82 -0.53
N GLY A 87 -0.33 5.55 -1.54
CA GLY A 87 0.42 6.49 -2.38
C GLY A 87 0.26 7.96 -1.98
N THR A 88 -0.11 8.24 -0.73
CA THR A 88 -0.29 9.63 -0.25
C THR A 88 1.02 10.41 -0.32
N TYR A 89 1.04 11.48 -1.12
CA TYR A 89 2.15 12.44 -1.13
C TYR A 89 2.28 13.10 0.23
N SER A 90 3.48 13.06 0.79
CA SER A 90 3.78 13.69 2.08
C SER A 90 5.12 14.42 2.02
N GLU A 91 5.35 15.31 2.97
CA GLU A 91 6.64 15.98 3.12
C GLU A 91 7.75 14.99 3.46
N ARG A 92 9.01 15.38 3.22
CA ARG A 92 10.16 14.54 3.52
C ARG A 92 10.18 14.17 5.01
N GLY A 93 10.22 12.88 5.31
CA GLY A 93 10.24 12.35 6.68
C GLY A 93 8.86 12.15 7.31
N GLN A 94 7.77 12.48 6.60
CA GLN A 94 6.38 12.23 7.00
C GLN A 94 5.76 11.03 6.27
N ALA A 95 6.50 10.41 5.34
CA ALA A 95 6.13 9.18 4.67
C ALA A 95 7.35 8.24 4.60
N PRO A 96 7.11 6.92 4.58
CA PRO A 96 8.16 5.94 4.35
C PRO A 96 8.75 6.09 2.96
N THR A 97 10.06 5.91 2.91
CA THR A 97 10.89 5.78 1.72
C THR A 97 11.22 4.32 1.48
N GLU A 98 11.83 4.00 0.34
CA GLU A 98 12.26 2.63 0.01
C GLU A 98 13.18 2.01 1.10
N GLU A 99 13.97 2.84 1.78
CA GLU A 99 14.87 2.40 2.84
C GLU A 99 14.12 1.98 4.11
N ASP A 100 12.94 2.55 4.37
CA ASP A 100 12.15 2.22 5.56
C ASP A 100 11.48 0.84 5.46
N TYR A 101 11.43 0.28 4.25
CA TYR A 101 11.00 -1.09 3.97
C TYR A 101 12.13 -2.13 3.99
N LYS A 102 13.37 -1.71 4.33
CA LYS A 102 14.54 -2.58 4.43
C LYS A 102 14.95 -2.77 5.89
N ASN A 103 15.37 -3.98 6.22
CA ASN A 103 15.80 -4.38 7.57
C ASN A 103 14.78 -3.95 8.63
N THR A 104 13.50 -4.23 8.34
CA THR A 104 12.35 -3.80 9.11
C THR A 104 11.89 -4.93 10.04
N PRO A 105 11.66 -4.67 11.35
CA PRO A 105 11.17 -5.68 12.27
C PRO A 105 9.80 -6.20 11.86
N VAL A 106 9.62 -7.52 11.91
CA VAL A 106 8.33 -8.16 11.66
C VAL A 106 7.85 -8.87 12.90
N PHE A 107 6.61 -8.53 13.30
CA PHE A 107 5.88 -9.17 14.37
C PHE A 107 4.67 -9.89 13.80
N ILE A 108 4.44 -11.14 14.18
CA ILE A 108 3.32 -11.94 13.68
C ILE A 108 2.55 -12.52 14.85
N ARG A 109 1.23 -12.31 14.86
CA ARG A 109 0.30 -12.99 15.76
C ARG A 109 -0.33 -14.15 15.01
N ARG A 110 -0.16 -15.39 15.49
CA ARG A 110 -0.82 -16.54 14.86
C ARG A 110 -2.25 -16.70 15.35
N GLN A 111 -3.03 -17.47 14.60
CA GLN A 111 -4.41 -17.78 14.98
C GLN A 111 -4.45 -18.44 16.37
N GLY A 112 -5.27 -17.88 17.27
CA GLY A 112 -5.42 -18.35 18.64
C GLY A 112 -4.32 -17.92 19.61
N GLU A 113 -3.31 -17.17 19.16
CA GLU A 113 -2.29 -16.58 20.03
C GLU A 113 -2.76 -15.22 20.58
N ALA A 114 -2.43 -14.95 21.84
CA ALA A 114 -2.82 -13.71 22.51
C ALA A 114 -1.95 -12.49 22.13
N GLY A 115 -0.76 -12.72 21.57
CA GLY A 115 0.19 -11.66 21.29
C GLY A 115 1.04 -11.94 20.06
N TYR A 116 1.80 -10.94 19.65
CA TYR A 116 2.70 -10.99 18.51
C TYR A 116 4.07 -11.52 18.91
N VAL A 117 4.64 -12.34 18.06
CA VAL A 117 6.00 -12.85 18.22
C VAL A 117 6.92 -12.11 17.24
N TYR A 118 8.13 -11.79 17.65
CA TYR A 118 9.15 -11.22 16.76
C TYR A 118 9.75 -12.31 15.86
N PHE A 119 9.67 -12.11 14.54
CA PHE A 119 10.13 -13.07 13.54
C PHE A 119 11.49 -12.72 12.92
N GLY A 120 12.09 -11.60 13.34
CA GLY A 120 13.33 -11.07 12.80
C GLY A 120 13.12 -9.83 11.92
N GLN A 121 14.17 -9.50 11.19
CA GLN A 121 14.25 -8.39 10.26
C GLN A 121 13.94 -8.87 8.84
N TYR A 122 13.13 -8.11 8.12
CA TYR A 122 12.73 -8.40 6.75
C TYR A 122 12.93 -7.20 5.84
N SER A 123 13.11 -7.45 4.55
CA SER A 123 13.16 -6.41 3.53
C SER A 123 12.16 -6.68 2.42
N GLN A 124 11.50 -5.63 1.95
CA GLN A 124 10.65 -5.67 0.76
C GLN A 124 11.44 -5.14 -0.44
N LEU A 125 12.35 -5.98 -0.96
CA LEU A 125 13.21 -5.61 -2.11
C LEU A 125 12.49 -5.67 -3.46
N ARG A 126 11.44 -6.48 -3.53
CA ARG A 126 10.50 -6.55 -4.64
C ARG A 126 9.17 -6.02 -4.12
N TYR A 127 8.69 -4.93 -4.69
CA TYR A 127 7.51 -4.23 -4.19
C TYR A 127 6.29 -5.13 -4.14
N SER A 128 5.80 -5.56 -5.31
CA SER A 128 4.58 -6.36 -5.36
C SER A 128 4.32 -7.00 -6.71
N ASP A 129 3.46 -8.02 -6.71
CA ASP A 129 2.83 -8.56 -7.92
C ASP A 129 1.32 -8.63 -7.70
N LYS A 130 0.53 -8.15 -8.68
CA LYS A 130 -0.93 -8.26 -8.65
C LYS A 130 -1.35 -9.71 -8.88
N LEU A 131 -2.29 -10.21 -8.09
CA LEU A 131 -2.90 -11.51 -8.34
C LEU A 131 -3.88 -11.40 -9.50
N ASP A 132 -3.85 -12.38 -10.40
CA ASP A 132 -4.91 -12.59 -11.39
C ASP A 132 -6.16 -13.22 -10.73
N PHE A 133 -7.24 -13.32 -11.51
CA PHE A 133 -8.49 -13.91 -11.06
C PHE A 133 -8.31 -15.34 -10.55
N ASP A 134 -7.66 -16.21 -11.32
CA ASP A 134 -7.48 -17.62 -10.97
C ASP A 134 -6.73 -17.76 -9.63
N ARG A 135 -5.69 -16.96 -9.40
CA ARG A 135 -4.95 -16.97 -8.13
C ARG A 135 -5.80 -16.47 -6.96
N VAL A 136 -6.55 -15.39 -7.13
CA VAL A 136 -7.49 -14.93 -6.08
C VAL A 136 -8.48 -16.04 -5.73
N MET A 137 -8.99 -16.78 -6.71
CA MET A 137 -10.03 -17.78 -6.47
C MET A 137 -9.49 -19.14 -5.98
N GLU A 138 -8.33 -19.57 -6.46
CA GLU A 138 -7.75 -20.88 -6.13
C GLU A 138 -6.93 -20.87 -4.85
N THR A 139 -6.19 -19.78 -4.58
CA THR A 139 -5.17 -19.79 -3.51
C THR A 139 -5.50 -18.90 -2.33
N VAL A 140 -6.33 -17.87 -2.51
CA VAL A 140 -6.72 -16.98 -1.41
C VAL A 140 -7.95 -17.54 -0.70
N PRO A 141 -7.82 -17.92 0.60
CA PRO A 141 -8.95 -18.44 1.36
C PRO A 141 -10.10 -17.43 1.43
N GLN A 142 -11.34 -17.92 1.43
CA GLN A 142 -12.54 -17.07 1.51
C GLN A 142 -12.49 -16.11 2.72
N LYS A 143 -12.05 -16.59 3.89
CA LYS A 143 -11.91 -15.76 5.10
C LYS A 143 -11.02 -14.52 4.90
N VAL A 144 -10.02 -14.60 4.03
CA VAL A 144 -9.12 -13.47 3.73
C VAL A 144 -9.84 -12.44 2.86
N ARG A 145 -10.62 -12.90 1.87
CA ARG A 145 -11.48 -12.02 1.06
C ARG A 145 -12.56 -11.35 1.91
N GLU A 146 -13.12 -12.07 2.87
CA GLU A 146 -14.08 -11.54 3.85
C GLU A 146 -13.45 -10.49 4.77
N TYR A 147 -12.26 -10.76 5.30
CA TYR A 147 -11.48 -9.82 6.10
C TYR A 147 -11.23 -8.51 5.35
N TRP A 148 -10.75 -8.58 4.10
CA TRP A 148 -10.55 -7.38 3.29
C TRP A 148 -11.86 -6.68 2.96
N ALA A 149 -12.93 -7.42 2.69
CA ALA A 149 -14.23 -6.81 2.42
C ALA A 149 -14.79 -6.07 3.64
N ASP A 150 -14.54 -6.57 4.86
CA ASP A 150 -14.86 -5.86 6.10
C ASP A 150 -14.06 -4.56 6.18
N LEU A 151 -12.73 -4.64 6.18
CA LEU A 151 -11.85 -3.46 6.31
C LEU A 151 -12.11 -2.38 5.24
N LEU A 152 -12.34 -2.79 3.98
CA LEU A 152 -12.60 -1.84 2.89
C LEU A 152 -13.95 -1.14 3.00
N THR A 153 -14.88 -1.67 3.81
CA THR A 153 -16.23 -1.11 3.99
C THR A 153 -16.45 -0.50 5.37
N GLU A 154 -15.43 -0.52 6.23
CA GLU A 154 -15.46 0.16 7.52
C GLU A 154 -15.76 1.67 7.36
N PRO A 155 -16.67 2.24 8.17
CA PRO A 155 -17.02 3.66 8.09
C PRO A 155 -15.86 4.61 8.40
N ASP A 156 -14.94 4.20 9.26
CA ASP A 156 -13.78 4.96 9.75
C ASP A 156 -12.47 4.57 9.07
N ARG A 157 -12.53 3.85 7.94
CA ARG A 157 -11.35 3.52 7.15
C ARG A 157 -10.55 4.78 6.77
N PRO A 158 -9.22 4.70 6.65
CA PRO A 158 -8.39 5.81 6.22
C PRO A 158 -8.81 6.44 4.89
N GLU A 159 -8.66 7.77 4.79
CA GLU A 159 -9.03 8.54 3.60
C GLU A 159 -8.32 8.06 2.32
N TRP A 160 -7.06 7.61 2.43
CA TRP A 160 -6.32 7.06 1.30
C TRP A 160 -6.95 5.76 0.76
N ILE A 161 -7.58 4.94 1.60
CA ILE A 161 -8.32 3.75 1.17
C ILE A 161 -9.58 4.17 0.42
N THR A 162 -10.30 5.17 0.93
CA THR A 162 -11.46 5.74 0.24
C THR A 162 -11.08 6.23 -1.15
N LYS A 163 -9.96 6.95 -1.27
CA LYS A 163 -9.44 7.40 -2.57
C LYS A 163 -9.05 6.23 -3.48
N ALA A 164 -8.38 5.20 -2.96
CA ALA A 164 -8.02 4.01 -3.74
C ALA A 164 -9.26 3.26 -4.27
N LEU A 165 -10.31 3.14 -3.44
CA LEU A 165 -11.60 2.58 -3.84
C LEU A 165 -12.29 3.41 -4.92
N MET A 166 -12.26 4.74 -4.80
CA MET A 166 -12.79 5.65 -5.82
C MET A 166 -12.08 5.42 -7.15
N GLU A 167 -10.74 5.44 -7.16
CA GLU A 167 -9.94 5.25 -8.36
C GLU A 167 -10.09 3.85 -8.97
N HIS A 168 -10.33 2.83 -8.16
CA HIS A 168 -10.52 1.46 -8.62
C HIS A 168 -11.89 1.23 -9.30
N TYR A 169 -13.00 1.56 -8.62
CA TYR A 169 -14.34 1.28 -9.12
C TYR A 169 -14.89 2.37 -10.05
N TRP A 170 -14.42 3.61 -9.90
CA TRP A 170 -14.81 4.74 -10.72
C TRP A 170 -13.55 5.50 -11.14
N PRO A 171 -12.81 5.01 -12.14
CA PRO A 171 -11.53 5.60 -12.54
C PRO A 171 -11.63 7.11 -12.78
N LYS A 172 -10.60 7.81 -12.30
CA LYS A 172 -10.50 9.26 -12.47
C LYS A 172 -10.47 9.61 -13.97
N PRO A 173 -11.24 10.61 -14.42
CA PRO A 173 -11.19 11.07 -15.80
C PRO A 173 -9.77 11.50 -16.20
N THR A 174 -9.34 11.09 -17.39
CA THR A 174 -8.04 11.46 -17.96
C THR A 174 -8.20 12.69 -18.84
N TYR A 175 -7.31 13.68 -18.68
CA TYR A 175 -7.28 14.83 -19.58
C TYR A 175 -6.85 14.40 -20.99
N LEU A 176 -7.73 14.59 -21.97
CA LEU A 176 -7.47 14.32 -23.39
C LEU A 176 -7.45 15.60 -24.24
N GLY A 177 -7.45 16.76 -23.60
CA GLY A 177 -7.47 18.06 -24.28
C GLY A 177 -6.10 18.49 -24.82
N PRO A 178 -6.03 19.67 -25.47
CA PRO A 178 -4.79 20.18 -26.03
C PRO A 178 -3.75 20.46 -24.95
N ILE A 179 -2.48 20.20 -25.28
CA ILE A 179 -1.31 20.55 -24.46
C ILE A 179 -0.71 21.87 -24.96
N PRO A 180 -0.10 22.70 -24.09
CA PRO A 180 0.63 23.88 -24.53
C PRO A 180 1.71 23.50 -25.54
N THR A 181 1.71 24.15 -26.70
CA THR A 181 2.75 23.98 -27.71
C THR A 181 4.01 24.70 -27.25
N ASP A 182 5.12 23.96 -27.06
CA ASP A 182 6.44 24.57 -26.87
C ASP A 182 6.71 25.43 -28.11
N SER A 183 6.74 26.75 -27.91
CA SER A 183 6.78 27.74 -29.00
C SER A 183 8.12 27.78 -29.77
N THR A 184 8.90 26.70 -29.75
CA THR A 184 10.25 26.61 -30.36
C THR A 184 10.37 25.58 -31.48
N VAL A 185 9.34 24.80 -31.81
CA VAL A 185 9.40 23.83 -32.93
C VAL A 185 8.35 24.13 -34.01
N ASN A 186 8.80 24.91 -35.00
CA ASN A 186 8.35 25.05 -36.40
C ASN A 186 7.14 25.96 -36.79
N THR A 187 7.48 27.14 -37.32
CA THR A 187 6.80 28.09 -38.26
C THR A 187 6.62 27.49 -39.69
N PRO A 188 5.91 28.09 -40.70
CA PRO A 188 5.46 29.50 -40.91
C PRO A 188 3.96 29.68 -41.30
N THR A 189 3.30 30.83 -41.18
CA THR A 189 3.34 31.98 -42.12
C THR A 189 2.34 33.07 -41.63
N SER A 190 2.76 34.34 -41.64
CA SER A 190 2.01 35.63 -41.70
C SER A 190 0.70 35.79 -40.89
N GLU A 191 0.49 36.79 -40.03
CA GLU A 191 0.76 38.23 -40.15
C GLU A 191 0.89 38.93 -38.78
N ALA A 192 1.94 39.74 -38.63
CA ALA A 192 2.15 40.99 -37.88
C ALA A 192 1.71 41.19 -36.39
N PRO A 193 2.46 42.02 -35.63
CA PRO A 193 2.78 41.78 -34.22
C PRO A 193 2.12 42.77 -33.24
N VAL A 194 1.87 42.34 -32.00
CA VAL A 194 1.71 43.28 -30.86
C VAL A 194 2.43 42.78 -29.60
N ASN A 195 3.45 43.56 -29.26
CA ASN A 195 4.24 43.63 -28.04
C ASN A 195 3.48 43.42 -26.71
N ASN A 196 3.98 42.56 -25.82
CA ASN A 196 4.66 42.94 -24.56
C ASN A 196 4.71 41.82 -23.51
N ALA A 197 5.89 41.69 -22.89
CA ALA A 197 6.18 41.30 -21.50
C ALA A 197 5.71 39.93 -20.95
N ASN A 198 6.66 38.98 -20.87
CA ASN A 198 6.80 37.96 -19.82
C ASN A 198 5.55 37.15 -19.41
N GLY A 199 4.71 36.76 -20.36
CA GLY A 199 3.66 35.79 -20.12
C GLY A 199 3.60 34.83 -21.29
N VAL A 200 3.98 33.57 -21.06
CA VAL A 200 3.62 32.47 -21.95
C VAL A 200 2.09 32.50 -22.04
N VAL A 201 1.55 32.99 -23.15
CA VAL A 201 0.11 32.99 -23.41
C VAL A 201 -0.28 31.53 -23.53
N LEU A 202 -0.68 30.91 -22.41
CA LEU A 202 -1.41 29.64 -22.44
C LEU A 202 -2.58 29.89 -23.41
N GLU A 203 -2.50 29.26 -24.57
CA GLU A 203 -3.45 29.45 -25.66
C GLU A 203 -4.87 29.34 -25.08
N LYS A 204 -5.74 30.33 -25.35
CA LYS A 204 -7.08 30.44 -24.73
C LYS A 204 -7.88 29.12 -24.76
N GLY A 205 -7.65 28.29 -25.79
CA GLY A 205 -8.23 26.95 -25.92
C GLY A 205 -7.72 25.94 -24.87
N VAL A 206 -6.42 25.93 -24.57
CA VAL A 206 -5.82 25.08 -23.52
C VAL A 206 -6.37 25.45 -22.16
N LYS A 207 -6.42 26.74 -21.82
CA LYS A 207 -6.97 27.20 -20.54
C LYS A 207 -8.43 26.75 -20.36
N LYS A 208 -9.26 26.94 -21.38
CA LYS A 208 -10.67 26.52 -21.34
C LYS A 208 -10.81 25.01 -21.15
N ALA A 209 -10.03 24.21 -21.88
CA ALA A 209 -10.07 22.75 -21.76
C ALA A 209 -9.62 22.26 -20.36
N LEU A 210 -8.61 22.91 -19.77
CA LEU A 210 -8.19 22.64 -18.39
C LEU A 210 -9.26 23.01 -17.36
N GLU A 211 -9.96 24.12 -17.55
CA GLU A 211 -11.09 24.53 -16.69
C GLU A 211 -12.26 23.53 -16.78
N GLU A 212 -12.60 23.08 -17.98
CA GLU A 212 -13.64 22.07 -18.21
C GLU A 212 -13.26 20.74 -17.53
N HIS A 213 -12.03 20.29 -17.69
CA HIS A 213 -11.55 19.08 -17.03
C HIS A 213 -11.49 19.23 -15.49
N ALA A 214 -11.13 20.41 -14.96
CA ALA A 214 -11.18 20.65 -13.53
C ALA A 214 -12.61 20.54 -12.97
N LEU A 215 -13.63 20.99 -13.72
CA LEU A 215 -15.03 20.81 -13.36
C LEU A 215 -15.45 19.33 -13.40
N GLU A 216 -15.01 18.59 -14.42
CA GLU A 216 -15.23 17.15 -14.53
C GLU A 216 -14.64 16.39 -13.32
N LEU A 217 -13.41 16.73 -12.92
CA LEU A 217 -12.76 16.15 -11.74
C LEU A 217 -13.54 16.45 -10.45
N LYS A 218 -14.08 17.66 -10.30
CA LYS A 218 -14.90 18.04 -9.14
C LYS A 218 -16.20 17.24 -9.07
N VAL A 219 -16.84 16.99 -10.21
CA VAL A 219 -18.05 16.16 -10.29
C VAL A 219 -17.72 14.71 -9.96
N TRP A 220 -16.64 14.18 -10.56
CA TRP A 220 -16.14 12.84 -10.30
C TRP A 220 -15.86 12.61 -8.82
N GLU A 221 -15.13 13.51 -8.17
CA GLU A 221 -14.76 13.36 -6.76
C GLU A 221 -16.00 13.24 -5.85
N LYS A 222 -17.00 14.10 -6.08
CA LYS A 222 -18.25 14.08 -5.32
C LYS A 222 -19.03 12.78 -5.55
N ASP A 223 -19.18 12.37 -6.80
CA ASP A 223 -19.96 11.19 -7.17
C ASP A 223 -19.28 9.89 -6.70
N ALA A 224 -18.00 9.71 -7.02
CA ALA A 224 -17.24 8.53 -6.62
C ALA A 224 -17.17 8.38 -5.09
N ARG A 225 -16.96 9.48 -4.35
CA ARG A 225 -16.99 9.45 -2.87
C ARG A 225 -18.35 9.01 -2.32
N MET A 226 -19.44 9.52 -2.90
CA MET A 226 -20.80 9.15 -2.50
C MET A 226 -21.15 7.69 -2.83
N LYS A 227 -20.60 7.15 -3.91
CA LYS A 227 -20.76 5.73 -4.26
C LYS A 227 -19.92 4.83 -3.34
N VAL A 228 -18.66 5.20 -3.08
CA VAL A 228 -17.79 4.50 -2.14
C VAL A 228 -18.35 4.50 -0.71
N SER A 229 -19.00 5.58 -0.26
CA SER A 229 -19.64 5.60 1.08
C SER A 229 -20.85 4.68 1.21
N LYS A 230 -21.41 4.21 0.09
CA LYS A 230 -22.52 3.24 0.04
C LYS A 230 -22.05 1.83 -0.32
N LEU A 231 -20.74 1.63 -0.45
CA LEU A 231 -20.17 0.33 -0.78
C LEU A 231 -20.46 -0.65 0.36
N THR A 232 -20.99 -1.83 0.00
CA THR A 232 -21.33 -2.88 0.97
C THR A 232 -20.29 -3.98 0.94
N LYS A 233 -20.11 -4.69 2.06
CA LYS A 233 -19.25 -5.88 2.13
C LYS A 233 -19.56 -6.87 1.01
N GLN A 234 -20.85 -7.12 0.75
CA GLN A 234 -21.29 -8.04 -0.29
C GLN A 234 -20.88 -7.58 -1.70
N ALA A 235 -20.94 -6.28 -1.98
CA ALA A 235 -20.47 -5.73 -3.25
C ALA A 235 -18.95 -5.94 -3.43
N VAL A 236 -18.16 -5.70 -2.38
CA VAL A 236 -16.71 -5.96 -2.40
C VAL A 236 -16.42 -7.45 -2.57
N LEU A 237 -17.10 -8.33 -1.84
CA LEU A 237 -16.96 -9.78 -1.99
C LEU A 237 -17.24 -10.23 -3.41
N LYS A 238 -18.34 -9.76 -3.99
CA LYS A 238 -18.69 -10.07 -5.38
C LYS A 238 -17.65 -9.54 -6.36
N SER A 239 -17.02 -8.39 -6.08
CA SER A 239 -15.99 -7.84 -6.95
C SER A 239 -14.72 -8.70 -7.01
N PHE A 240 -14.38 -9.49 -5.98
CA PHE A 240 -13.29 -10.46 -6.10
C PHE A 240 -13.59 -11.53 -7.18
N GLU A 241 -14.87 -11.81 -7.43
CA GLU A 241 -15.34 -12.79 -8.42
C GLU A 241 -15.66 -12.17 -9.79
N GLY A 242 -15.69 -10.84 -9.90
CA GLY A 242 -16.02 -10.11 -11.12
C GLY A 242 -14.86 -10.07 -12.12
N ALA A 243 -15.16 -9.82 -13.39
CA ALA A 243 -14.11 -9.67 -14.41
C ALA A 243 -13.42 -8.31 -14.30
N ASP A 244 -12.15 -8.24 -14.67
CA ASP A 244 -11.37 -6.98 -14.62
C ASP A 244 -11.93 -5.91 -15.58
N ALA A 245 -12.62 -6.33 -16.64
CA ALA A 245 -13.18 -5.46 -17.68
C ALA A 245 -14.68 -5.21 -17.54
N ASP A 246 -15.32 -5.67 -16.46
CA ASP A 246 -16.72 -5.36 -16.18
C ASP A 246 -16.91 -3.87 -15.81
N GLU A 247 -18.16 -3.40 -15.89
CA GLU A 247 -18.52 -2.01 -15.53
C GLU A 247 -18.10 -1.65 -14.09
N LEU A 248 -18.20 -2.61 -13.17
CA LEU A 248 -17.52 -2.57 -11.88
C LEU A 248 -16.34 -3.54 -11.95
N PRO A 249 -15.10 -3.02 -12.06
CA PRO A 249 -13.93 -3.86 -12.19
C PRO A 249 -13.78 -4.85 -11.05
N GLY A 250 -13.26 -6.02 -11.37
CA GLY A 250 -12.87 -7.01 -10.38
C GLY A 250 -11.80 -6.49 -9.42
N LEU A 251 -11.99 -6.70 -8.12
CA LEU A 251 -10.98 -6.40 -7.11
C LEU A 251 -9.96 -7.53 -7.06
N ARG A 252 -8.68 -7.17 -7.02
CA ARG A 252 -7.57 -8.12 -6.88
C ARG A 252 -6.70 -7.70 -5.71
N LEU A 253 -6.03 -8.69 -5.14
CA LEU A 253 -5.00 -8.46 -4.13
C LEU A 253 -3.64 -8.35 -4.81
N TRP A 254 -2.67 -7.83 -4.06
CA TRP A 254 -1.27 -7.76 -4.41
C TRP A 254 -0.45 -8.53 -3.40
N TRP A 255 0.58 -9.22 -3.85
CA TRP A 255 1.63 -9.75 -2.98
C TRP A 255 2.52 -8.62 -2.48
N GLU A 256 2.86 -8.62 -1.21
CA GLU A 256 3.98 -7.86 -0.67
C GLU A 256 4.97 -8.84 -0.05
N TYR A 257 6.18 -8.85 -0.60
CA TYR A 257 7.16 -9.89 -0.32
C TYR A 257 7.99 -9.57 0.91
N LEU A 258 8.11 -10.54 1.80
CA LEU A 258 8.86 -10.47 3.04
C LEU A 258 10.11 -11.32 2.90
N GLN A 259 11.22 -10.70 2.49
CA GLN A 259 12.51 -11.39 2.46
C GLN A 259 13.20 -11.28 3.82
N TYR A 260 13.25 -12.38 4.57
CA TYR A 260 14.08 -12.48 5.77
C TYR A 260 15.54 -12.10 5.50
N VAL A 261 16.08 -11.20 6.33
CA VAL A 261 17.47 -10.72 6.24
C VAL A 261 18.30 -11.03 7.48
N GLY A 262 17.68 -11.35 8.61
CA GLY A 262 18.41 -11.71 9.83
C GLY A 262 17.55 -11.58 11.08
N TYR A 263 18.14 -11.91 12.22
CA TYR A 263 17.52 -11.76 13.53
C TYR A 263 18.34 -10.76 14.35
N ASP A 264 17.76 -9.59 14.62
CA ASP A 264 18.43 -8.59 15.46
C ASP A 264 18.23 -8.94 16.94
N GLN A 265 19.26 -9.57 17.52
CA GLN A 265 19.26 -10.00 18.91
C GLN A 265 19.25 -8.82 19.89
N ALA A 266 19.98 -7.73 19.58
CA ALA A 266 20.03 -6.57 20.45
C ALA A 266 18.67 -5.86 20.50
N PHE A 267 18.02 -5.70 19.35
CA PHE A 267 16.65 -5.18 19.29
C PHE A 267 15.65 -6.06 20.05
N TYR A 268 15.78 -7.39 19.96
CA TYR A 268 14.92 -8.29 20.71
C TYR A 268 15.15 -8.19 22.22
N GLU A 269 16.40 -8.12 22.67
CA GLU A 269 16.76 -7.96 24.09
C GLU A 269 16.28 -6.62 24.66
N GLU A 270 16.24 -5.56 23.85
CA GLU A 270 15.66 -4.27 24.24
C GLU A 270 14.13 -4.33 24.46
N LEU A 271 13.44 -5.31 23.87
CA LEU A 271 11.98 -5.50 24.02
C LEU A 271 11.58 -6.35 25.22
N VAL A 272 12.50 -7.15 25.78
CA VAL A 272 12.24 -8.15 26.83
C VAL A 272 12.58 -7.61 28.22
#